data_AF-A0A956E023-F1
#
_entry.id   AF-A0A956E023-F1
#
_cell.length_a   1.000
_cell.length_b   1.000
_cell.length_c   1.000
_cell.angle_alpha   90.00
_cell.angle_beta   90.00
_cell.angle_gamma   90.00
#
_symmetry.space_group_name_H-M   'P 1'
#
loop_
_entity.id
_entity.type
_entity.pdbx_description
1 polymer ?
#
loop_
_entity_poly.entity_id
_entity_poly.type
_entity_poly.pdbx_seq_one_letter_code
_entity_poly.pdbx_strand_id
1 'polypeptide(L)'
;MPMPRVTRRVLPMLLAVGTLALTGCGGGSKGRTIQGDTSGITRSVEPIRRGTLGSIASTTAGEPMLISGYGLVVGLDGTGGGVLTDDIVTTMERQMQLKGIGPGGAIDQGPMIDPQTGRPKTAREVLADPNIAVVLVQAVIARGSPEGFDFDVVVRALNATSLRGGQLWTTDLRLGPPSS
;
A
#
# COMPACT_ATOMS: atom_id res chain seq x y z
N MET A 1 21.20 -18.16 96.05
CA MET A 1 20.98 -19.63 96.07
C MET A 1 19.50 -19.87 96.37
N PRO A 2 18.76 -20.78 95.73
CA PRO A 2 18.91 -21.51 94.46
C PRO A 2 17.77 -21.17 93.44
N MET A 3 17.94 -21.51 92.16
CA MET A 3 16.80 -21.69 91.24
C MET A 3 16.08 -23.01 91.57
N PRO A 4 14.88 -23.23 91.04
CA PRO A 4 14.83 -24.30 90.05
C PRO A 4 13.98 -24.01 88.82
N ARG A 5 14.52 -24.48 87.71
CA ARG A 5 13.91 -24.67 86.39
C ARG A 5 12.97 -25.88 86.41
N VAL A 6 12.48 -26.21 85.19
CA VAL A 6 11.96 -27.52 84.71
C VAL A 6 10.43 -27.44 84.58
N THR A 7 9.76 -27.72 83.45
CA THR A 7 9.84 -28.86 82.49
C THR A 7 8.94 -28.49 81.29
N ARG A 8 9.36 -28.50 80.02
CA ARG A 8 9.53 -29.61 79.05
C ARG A 8 8.24 -30.37 78.62
N ARG A 9 7.76 -29.97 77.43
CA ARG A 9 7.20 -30.74 76.29
C ARG A 9 5.92 -31.58 76.47
N VAL A 10 4.92 -31.34 75.61
CA VAL A 10 4.29 -32.36 74.72
C VAL A 10 3.67 -31.68 73.47
N LEU A 11 3.99 -32.19 72.28
CA LEU A 11 3.29 -32.12 70.98
C LEU A 11 2.83 -33.58 70.71
N PRO A 12 1.79 -33.99 69.93
CA PRO A 12 1.20 -33.33 68.75
C PRO A 12 -0.31 -33.63 68.47
N MET A 13 -0.77 -33.20 67.27
CA MET A 13 -1.54 -34.00 66.29
C MET A 13 -2.96 -33.51 65.89
N LEU A 14 -3.01 -32.94 64.68
CA LEU A 14 -4.04 -32.99 63.61
C LEU A 14 -5.55 -33.03 63.97
N LEU A 15 -6.30 -32.02 63.52
CA LEU A 15 -7.48 -32.23 62.65
C LEU A 15 -7.90 -30.92 61.93
N ALA A 16 -8.22 -31.05 60.65
CA ALA A 16 -8.54 -30.00 59.70
C ALA A 16 -10.01 -29.52 59.77
N VAL A 17 -10.28 -28.22 59.58
CA VAL A 17 -11.55 -27.71 59.01
C VAL A 17 -11.34 -26.33 58.35
N GLY A 18 -11.59 -26.26 57.05
CA GLY A 18 -12.31 -25.17 56.37
C GLY A 18 -11.69 -23.77 56.28
N THR A 19 -10.95 -23.49 55.20
CA THR A 19 -10.83 -22.13 54.64
C THR A 19 -11.00 -22.17 53.12
N LEU A 20 -12.27 -22.12 52.69
CA LEU A 20 -12.68 -21.81 51.33
C LEU A 20 -13.38 -20.44 51.38
N ALA A 21 -12.73 -19.39 50.90
CA ALA A 21 -13.36 -18.23 50.23
C ALA A 21 -12.35 -17.09 50.01
N LEU A 22 -12.41 -16.50 48.81
CA LEU A 22 -11.85 -15.21 48.38
C LEU A 22 -10.43 -15.20 47.79
N THR A 23 -10.24 -15.94 46.69
CA THR A 23 -9.33 -15.52 45.61
C THR A 23 -10.12 -14.79 44.52
N GLY A 24 -10.44 -13.52 44.79
CA GLY A 24 -11.01 -12.61 43.80
C GLY A 24 -9.90 -12.03 42.90
N CYS A 25 -10.03 -12.24 41.59
CA CYS A 25 -9.17 -11.65 40.56
C CYS A 25 -9.28 -10.12 40.55
N GLY A 26 -8.32 -9.44 41.17
CA GLY A 26 -8.09 -8.00 41.03
C GLY A 26 -7.01 -7.70 39.99
N GLY A 27 -7.18 -8.20 38.76
CA GLY A 27 -6.33 -7.88 37.62
C GLY A 27 -6.57 -6.46 37.13
N GLY A 28 -6.13 -5.47 37.91
CA GLY A 28 -6.14 -4.07 37.50
C GLY A 28 -5.15 -3.86 36.37
N SER A 29 -5.62 -4.01 35.13
CA SER A 29 -4.88 -3.53 33.97
C SER A 29 -4.72 -2.01 34.13
N LYS A 30 -3.51 -1.57 34.49
CA LYS A 30 -3.11 -0.18 34.32
C LYS A 30 -3.17 0.06 32.83
N GLY A 31 -4.31 0.55 32.36
CA GLY A 31 -4.42 1.11 31.02
C GLY A 31 -3.28 2.09 30.86
N ARG A 32 -2.35 1.79 29.96
CA ARG A 32 -1.30 2.71 29.58
C ARG A 32 -2.02 3.89 28.94
N THR A 33 -2.30 4.91 29.73
CA THR A 33 -2.68 6.22 29.21
C THR A 33 -1.55 6.59 28.26
N ILE A 34 -1.83 6.53 26.97
CA ILE A 34 -0.98 7.17 25.97
C ILE A 34 -1.10 8.64 26.32
N GLN A 35 -0.15 9.12 27.10
CA GLN A 35 0.03 10.53 27.33
C GLN A 35 0.46 11.04 25.97
N GLY A 36 -0.53 11.53 25.21
CA GLY A 36 -0.30 12.15 23.91
C GLY A 36 0.80 13.17 24.13
N ASP A 37 1.89 12.97 23.40
CA ASP A 37 3.04 13.86 23.42
C ASP A 37 2.53 15.26 23.07
N THR A 38 2.25 16.03 24.11
CA THR A 38 1.95 17.46 24.00
C THR A 38 3.29 18.16 24.05
N SER A 39 4.24 17.71 23.23
CA SER A 39 5.39 18.51 22.83
C SER A 39 4.79 19.75 22.20
N GLY A 40 4.72 20.80 23.01
CA GLY A 40 4.14 22.08 22.67
C GLY A 40 4.86 22.62 21.46
N ILE A 41 4.27 22.41 20.29
CA ILE A 41 4.50 23.29 19.16
C ILE A 41 3.93 24.62 19.63
N THR A 42 4.79 25.50 20.16
CA THR A 42 4.47 26.91 20.38
C THR A 42 4.27 27.53 19.01
N ARG A 43 3.11 27.28 18.41
CA ARG A 43 2.74 27.87 17.14
C ARG A 43 2.25 29.28 17.43
N SER A 44 2.80 30.28 16.76
CA SER A 44 2.29 31.65 16.89
C SER A 44 0.92 31.71 16.22
N VAL A 45 -0.14 31.55 17.01
CA VAL A 45 -1.51 31.69 16.52
C VAL A 45 -1.83 33.18 16.49
N GLU A 46 -2.24 33.66 15.32
CA GLU A 46 -2.75 35.02 15.16
C GLU A 46 -3.74 35.34 16.29
N PRO A 47 -3.66 36.51 16.97
CA PRO A 47 -4.45 36.80 18.16
C PRO A 47 -5.96 36.59 17.98
N ILE A 48 -6.47 36.78 16.75
CA ILE A 48 -7.88 36.63 16.37
C ILE A 48 -8.34 35.17 16.28
N ARG A 49 -7.41 34.21 16.13
CA ARG A 49 -7.72 32.77 15.99
C ARG A 49 -7.63 32.02 17.32
N ARG A 50 -7.21 32.66 18.41
CA ARG A 50 -7.15 32.05 19.75
C ARG A 50 -8.54 31.65 20.24
N GLY A 51 -8.66 30.46 20.83
CA GLY A 51 -9.93 29.92 21.31
C GLY A 51 -10.86 29.37 20.22
N THR A 52 -10.45 29.41 18.94
CA THR A 52 -11.21 28.81 17.84
C THR A 52 -10.66 27.44 17.47
N LEU A 53 -11.42 26.63 16.72
CA LEU A 53 -10.90 25.39 16.10
C LEU A 53 -9.63 25.65 15.29
N GLY A 54 -9.53 26.83 14.67
CA GLY A 54 -8.36 27.27 13.96
C GLY A 54 -7.10 27.43 14.83
N SER A 55 -7.17 27.38 16.17
CA SER A 55 -6.01 27.39 17.08
C SER A 55 -5.46 26.00 17.43
N ILE A 56 -6.30 24.97 17.31
CA ILE A 56 -5.96 23.57 17.64
C ILE A 56 -5.85 22.69 16.39
N ALA A 57 -6.45 23.10 15.28
CA ALA A 57 -6.37 22.40 14.00
C ALA A 57 -5.24 22.97 13.14
N SER A 58 -4.46 22.07 12.54
CA SER A 58 -3.51 22.38 11.46
C SER A 58 -4.03 21.77 10.17
N THR A 59 -4.18 22.58 9.13
CA THR A 59 -4.38 22.06 7.78
C THR A 59 -3.01 21.73 7.22
N THR A 60 -2.59 20.47 7.32
CA THR A 60 -1.43 20.00 6.58
C THR A 60 -1.89 19.70 5.17
N ALA A 61 -1.93 20.72 4.31
CA ALA A 61 -1.82 20.48 2.88
C ALA A 61 -0.41 19.95 2.64
N GLY A 62 -0.23 18.64 2.82
CA GLY A 62 1.10 18.04 2.72
C GLY A 62 1.61 18.09 1.28
N GLU A 63 2.88 17.76 1.10
CA GLU A 63 3.50 17.77 -0.22
C GLU A 63 2.76 16.84 -1.20
N PRO A 64 2.53 17.30 -2.44
CA PRO A 64 1.87 16.50 -3.45
C PRO A 64 2.69 15.25 -3.77
N MET A 65 2.00 14.16 -4.05
CA MET A 65 2.62 12.86 -4.27
C MET A 65 2.66 12.55 -5.76
N LEU A 66 3.86 12.30 -6.28
CA LEU A 66 4.03 11.76 -7.63
C LEU A 66 3.54 10.31 -7.64
N ILE A 67 2.72 9.98 -8.62
CA ILE A 67 2.38 8.61 -8.98
C ILE A 67 2.80 8.32 -10.41
N SER A 68 3.21 7.09 -10.67
CA SER A 68 3.56 6.67 -12.01
C SER A 68 3.42 5.16 -12.21
N GLY A 69 3.36 4.76 -13.48
CA GLY A 69 3.29 3.37 -13.88
C GLY A 69 3.49 3.20 -15.38
N TYR A 70 3.76 1.95 -15.78
CA TYR A 70 3.83 1.58 -17.19
C TYR A 70 2.47 1.09 -17.66
N GLY A 71 2.00 1.64 -18.77
CA GLY A 71 0.73 1.30 -19.40
C GLY A 71 0.91 0.71 -20.79
N LEU A 72 -0.13 0.03 -21.27
CA LEU A 72 -0.19 -0.52 -22.62
C LEU A 72 -1.23 0.25 -23.44
N VAL A 73 -0.81 0.77 -24.58
CA VAL A 73 -1.70 1.37 -25.58
C VAL A 73 -1.83 0.40 -26.74
N VAL A 74 -3.07 0.06 -27.09
CA VAL A 74 -3.38 -0.86 -28.20
C VAL A 74 -4.14 -0.14 -29.31
N GLY A 75 -4.16 -0.73 -30.51
CA GLY A 75 -4.91 -0.18 -31.64
C GLY A 75 -4.20 0.99 -32.31
N LEU A 76 -2.87 1.00 -32.26
CA LEU A 76 -2.05 1.93 -33.01
C LEU A 76 -1.99 1.52 -34.49
N ASP A 77 -1.72 2.50 -35.36
CA ASP A 77 -1.60 2.31 -36.81
C ASP A 77 -0.15 1.98 -37.20
N GLY A 78 0.40 0.90 -36.63
CA GLY A 78 1.78 0.47 -36.89
C GLY A 78 2.89 1.39 -36.35
N THR A 79 2.56 2.33 -35.46
CA THR A 79 3.51 3.33 -34.92
C THR A 79 4.21 2.91 -33.63
N GLY A 80 3.86 1.74 -33.08
CA GLY A 80 4.43 1.13 -31.88
C GLY A 80 5.45 0.03 -32.18
N GLY A 81 5.62 -0.90 -31.25
CA GLY A 81 6.53 -2.05 -31.39
C GLY A 81 8.02 -1.71 -31.47
N GLY A 82 8.42 -0.49 -31.07
CA GLY A 82 9.81 -0.08 -31.04
C GLY A 82 10.65 -0.84 -29.99
N VAL A 83 11.96 -0.57 -29.97
CA VAL A 83 12.88 -1.19 -28.99
C VAL A 83 12.63 -0.62 -27.59
N LEU A 84 12.50 -1.49 -26.60
CA LEU A 84 12.49 -1.15 -25.18
C LEU A 84 13.77 -1.60 -24.48
N THR A 85 14.08 -0.98 -23.35
CA THR A 85 15.08 -1.47 -22.40
C THR A 85 14.61 -2.78 -21.76
N ASP A 86 15.53 -3.74 -21.59
CA ASP A 86 15.25 -5.07 -21.04
C ASP A 86 14.55 -5.06 -19.67
N ASP A 87 14.87 -4.08 -18.82
CA ASP A 87 14.25 -3.92 -17.50
C ASP A 87 12.74 -3.64 -17.62
N ILE A 88 12.36 -2.74 -18.54
CA ILE A 88 10.95 -2.39 -18.78
C ILE A 88 10.21 -3.59 -19.39
N VAL A 89 10.86 -4.32 -20.31
CA VAL A 89 10.30 -5.54 -20.89
C VAL A 89 10.01 -6.57 -19.80
N THR A 90 10.96 -6.82 -18.91
CA THR A 90 10.80 -7.79 -17.81
C THR A 90 9.67 -7.41 -16.87
N THR A 91 9.61 -6.12 -16.49
CA THR A 91 8.53 -5.61 -15.63
C THR A 91 7.17 -5.70 -16.32
N MET A 92 7.07 -5.37 -17.61
CA MET A 92 5.83 -5.47 -18.38
C MET A 92 5.39 -6.92 -18.61
N GLU A 93 6.31 -7.82 -18.92
CA GLU A 93 6.04 -9.27 -19.05
C GLU A 93 5.43 -9.81 -17.76
N ARG A 94 5.99 -9.43 -16.60
CA ARG A 94 5.43 -9.80 -15.30
C ARG A 94 4.02 -9.23 -15.08
N GLN A 95 3.78 -7.95 -15.41
CA GLN A 95 2.45 -7.34 -15.27
C GLN A 95 1.41 -8.01 -16.17
N MET A 96 1.78 -8.33 -17.41
CA MET A 96 0.90 -9.03 -18.34
C MET A 96 0.56 -10.42 -17.85
N GLN A 97 1.53 -11.18 -17.34
CA GLN A 97 1.29 -12.50 -16.76
C GLN A 97 0.34 -12.41 -15.55
N LEU A 98 0.51 -11.42 -14.67
CA LEU A 98 -0.39 -11.20 -13.54
C LEU A 98 -1.83 -10.85 -13.97
N LYS A 99 -1.98 -10.18 -15.11
CA LYS A 99 -3.28 -9.84 -15.73
C LYS A 99 -3.83 -10.98 -16.62
N GLY A 100 -3.17 -12.14 -16.66
CA GLY A 100 -3.60 -13.29 -17.45
C GLY A 100 -3.34 -13.15 -18.96
N ILE A 101 -2.50 -12.21 -19.38
CA ILE A 101 -2.04 -12.05 -20.76
C ILE A 101 -0.83 -12.96 -20.97
N GLY A 102 -1.03 -14.11 -21.62
CA GLY A 102 0.00 -15.11 -21.91
C GLY A 102 -0.56 -16.43 -22.43
N PRO A 103 0.30 -17.42 -22.74
CA PRO A 103 -0.13 -18.74 -23.20
C PRO A 103 -0.93 -19.43 -22.09
N GLY A 104 -2.26 -19.50 -22.26
CA GLY A 104 -3.22 -20.03 -21.28
C GLY A 104 -4.21 -19.00 -20.71
N GLY A 105 -4.13 -17.73 -21.12
CA GLY A 105 -5.11 -16.70 -20.78
C GLY A 105 -6.44 -16.85 -21.53
N ALA A 106 -7.56 -16.51 -20.88
CA ALA A 106 -8.91 -16.51 -21.43
C ALA A 106 -9.16 -15.32 -22.39
N ILE A 107 -8.23 -15.08 -23.31
CA ILE A 107 -8.36 -14.02 -24.31
C ILE A 107 -8.72 -14.69 -25.63
N ASP A 108 -10.02 -14.83 -25.87
CA ASP A 108 -10.52 -15.56 -27.05
C ASP A 108 -10.62 -14.64 -28.28
N GLN A 109 -10.56 -13.31 -28.09
CA GLN A 109 -10.74 -12.30 -29.15
C GLN A 109 -9.98 -11.00 -28.82
N GLY A 110 -9.36 -10.37 -29.82
CA GLY A 110 -8.75 -9.03 -29.70
C GLY A 110 -7.31 -8.91 -30.24
N PRO A 111 -6.64 -7.75 -30.06
CA PRO A 111 -5.30 -7.47 -30.60
C PRO A 111 -4.19 -8.36 -29.99
N MET A 112 -4.52 -9.06 -28.91
CA MET A 112 -3.67 -10.05 -28.22
C MET A 112 -3.63 -11.42 -28.93
N ILE A 113 -4.44 -11.64 -29.97
CA ILE A 113 -4.39 -12.86 -30.78
C ILE A 113 -3.46 -12.63 -31.97
N ASP A 114 -2.63 -13.63 -32.27
CA ASP A 114 -1.86 -13.66 -33.50
C ASP A 114 -2.81 -13.83 -34.71
N PRO A 115 -2.87 -12.86 -35.63
CA PRO A 115 -3.75 -12.93 -36.79
C PRO A 115 -3.51 -14.13 -37.70
N GLN A 116 -2.29 -14.69 -37.69
CA GLN A 116 -1.91 -15.79 -38.59
C GLN A 116 -2.17 -17.16 -37.97
N THR A 117 -1.88 -17.31 -36.68
CA THR A 117 -1.96 -18.61 -36.00
C THR A 117 -3.21 -18.78 -35.13
N GLY A 118 -3.95 -17.70 -34.86
CA GLY A 118 -5.14 -17.71 -34.02
C GLY A 118 -4.86 -18.01 -32.55
N ARG A 119 -3.57 -18.07 -32.14
CA ARG A 119 -3.15 -18.33 -30.77
C ARG A 119 -3.02 -17.02 -29.97
N PRO A 120 -3.19 -17.04 -28.64
CA PRO A 120 -2.82 -15.92 -27.80
C PRO A 120 -1.32 -15.61 -27.95
N LYS A 121 -0.99 -14.35 -28.23
CA LYS A 121 0.39 -13.87 -28.27
C LYS A 121 1.01 -13.99 -26.89
N THR A 122 2.27 -14.37 -26.85
CA THR A 122 3.09 -14.24 -25.65
C THR A 122 3.26 -12.77 -25.29
N ALA A 123 3.54 -12.49 -24.01
CA ALA A 123 3.81 -11.13 -23.55
C ALA A 123 4.92 -10.43 -24.37
N ARG A 124 5.93 -11.19 -24.79
CA ARG A 124 7.04 -10.66 -25.60
C ARG A 124 6.63 -10.34 -27.05
N GLU A 125 5.81 -11.19 -27.67
CA GLU A 125 5.24 -10.93 -28.99
C GLU A 125 4.30 -9.71 -28.96
N VAL A 126 3.53 -9.55 -27.88
CA VAL A 126 2.67 -8.37 -27.66
C VAL A 126 3.47 -7.07 -27.60
N LEU A 127 4.58 -7.06 -26.84
CA LEU A 127 5.42 -5.87 -26.69
C LEU A 127 6.14 -5.48 -27.98
N ALA A 128 6.40 -6.46 -28.85
CA ALA A 128 7.02 -6.25 -30.16
C ALA A 128 6.02 -5.90 -31.27
N ASP A 129 4.71 -5.92 -31.00
CA ASP A 129 3.69 -5.66 -32.02
C ASP A 129 3.68 -4.16 -32.42
N PRO A 130 3.76 -3.84 -33.73
CA PRO A 130 3.67 -2.46 -34.21
C PRO A 130 2.38 -1.71 -33.84
N ASN A 131 1.30 -2.43 -33.54
CA ASN A 131 0.00 -1.84 -33.16
C ASN A 131 -0.11 -1.61 -31.64
N ILE A 132 0.95 -1.89 -30.89
CA ILE A 132 0.99 -1.81 -29.43
C ILE A 132 2.20 -0.98 -29.00
N ALA A 133 1.98 -0.13 -27.99
CA ALA A 133 3.03 0.65 -27.38
C ALA A 133 2.98 0.59 -25.86
N VAL A 134 4.16 0.63 -25.26
CA VAL A 134 4.33 0.88 -23.84
C VAL A 134 4.49 2.37 -23.61
N VAL A 135 3.75 2.87 -22.64
CA VAL A 135 3.79 4.28 -22.23
C VAL A 135 4.15 4.39 -20.76
N LEU A 136 4.86 5.46 -20.42
CA LEU A 136 5.01 5.91 -19.05
C LEU A 136 3.89 6.88 -18.73
N VAL A 137 3.08 6.55 -17.73
CA VAL A 137 2.00 7.40 -17.21
C VAL A 137 2.47 8.00 -15.89
N GLN A 138 2.39 9.32 -15.76
CA GLN A 138 2.77 10.04 -14.54
C GLN A 138 1.66 11.03 -14.17
N ALA A 139 1.41 11.18 -12.88
CA ALA A 139 0.49 12.18 -12.38
C ALA A 139 0.90 12.64 -10.99
N VAL A 140 0.36 13.78 -10.57
CA VAL A 140 0.62 14.35 -9.26
C VAL A 140 -0.70 14.48 -8.53
N ILE A 141 -0.82 13.83 -7.38
CA ILE A 141 -2.04 13.84 -6.56
C ILE A 141 -1.80 14.67 -5.30
N ALA A 142 -2.73 15.57 -4.99
CA ALA A 142 -2.73 16.33 -3.76
C ALA A 142 -3.02 15.41 -2.56
N ARG A 143 -2.32 15.61 -1.43
CA ARG A 143 -2.61 14.84 -0.21
C ARG A 143 -4.01 15.14 0.29
N GLY A 144 -4.75 14.09 0.63
CA GLY A 144 -6.14 14.18 1.06
C GLY A 144 -7.16 14.26 -0.09
N SER A 145 -6.74 13.96 -1.32
CA SER A 145 -7.69 13.78 -2.43
C SER A 145 -8.68 12.66 -2.10
N PRO A 146 -9.99 12.87 -2.29
CA PRO A 146 -11.00 11.85 -1.99
C PRO A 146 -10.89 10.67 -2.97
N GLU A 147 -11.45 9.54 -2.58
CA GLU A 147 -11.56 8.39 -3.47
C GLU A 147 -12.45 8.73 -4.68
N GLY A 148 -12.05 8.29 -5.88
CA GLY A 148 -12.75 8.58 -7.13
C GLY A 148 -12.56 9.99 -7.66
N PHE A 149 -11.61 10.77 -7.11
CA PHE A 149 -11.26 12.08 -7.66
C PHE A 149 -10.59 11.95 -9.04
N ASP A 150 -11.06 12.75 -9.99
CA ASP A 150 -10.47 12.84 -11.32
C ASP A 150 -9.22 13.74 -11.30
N PHE A 151 -8.15 13.29 -11.95
CA PHE A 151 -6.91 14.03 -12.05
C PHE A 151 -6.28 13.87 -13.44
N ASP A 152 -5.53 14.88 -13.85
CA ASP A 152 -4.82 14.87 -15.12
C ASP A 152 -3.57 13.98 -15.04
N VAL A 153 -3.28 13.31 -16.15
CA VAL A 153 -2.11 12.46 -16.30
C VAL A 153 -1.27 12.92 -17.49
N VAL A 154 0.05 12.80 -17.34
CA VAL A 154 1.02 12.99 -18.42
C VAL A 154 1.41 11.61 -18.93
N VAL A 155 1.23 11.39 -20.24
CA VAL A 155 1.57 10.14 -20.91
C VAL A 155 2.76 10.38 -21.84
N ARG A 156 3.78 9.52 -21.74
CA ARG A 156 4.96 9.54 -22.61
C ARG A 156 5.10 8.19 -23.30
N ALA A 157 5.16 8.21 -24.63
CA ALA A 157 5.50 7.01 -25.41
C ALA A 157 6.97 6.62 -25.19
N LEU A 158 7.22 5.33 -24.92
CA LEU A 158 8.57 4.80 -24.76
C LEU A 158 9.08 4.11 -26.03
N ASN A 159 8.18 3.43 -26.75
CA ASN A 159 8.52 2.65 -27.94
C ASN A 159 7.60 2.93 -29.13
N ALA A 160 7.06 4.16 -29.22
CA ALA A 160 6.18 4.56 -30.32
C ALA A 160 6.47 5.98 -30.80
N THR A 161 6.25 6.21 -32.10
CA THR A 161 6.38 7.53 -32.74
C THR A 161 5.09 8.36 -32.63
N SER A 162 3.95 7.69 -32.47
CA SER A 162 2.62 8.29 -32.33
C SER A 162 1.71 7.40 -31.49
N LEU A 163 0.84 8.02 -30.69
CA LEU A 163 -0.21 7.36 -29.90
C LEU A 163 -1.62 7.58 -30.50
N ARG A 164 -1.71 8.18 -31.69
CA ARG A 164 -2.99 8.50 -32.33
C ARG A 164 -3.81 7.24 -32.58
N GLY A 165 -5.10 7.29 -32.24
CA GLY A 165 -6.05 6.19 -32.46
C GLY A 165 -5.95 5.05 -31.45
N GLY A 166 -4.91 5.06 -30.61
CA GLY A 166 -4.71 4.03 -29.60
C GLY A 166 -5.61 4.23 -28.38
N GLN A 167 -5.96 3.12 -27.73
CA GLN A 167 -6.65 3.09 -26.45
C GLN A 167 -5.67 2.66 -25.36
N LEU A 168 -5.54 3.48 -24.32
CA LEU A 168 -4.81 3.11 -23.11
C LEU A 168 -5.63 2.06 -22.34
N TRP A 169 -5.01 0.92 -22.06
CA TRP A 169 -5.56 -0.12 -21.20
C TRP A 169 -5.25 0.15 -19.73
N THR A 170 -5.95 -0.57 -18.85
CA THR A 170 -5.86 -0.41 -17.39
C THR A 170 -4.41 -0.44 -16.91
N THR A 171 -3.99 0.69 -16.36
CA THR A 171 -2.62 0.94 -15.91
C THR A 171 -2.60 1.10 -14.41
N ASP A 172 -1.75 0.31 -13.73
CA ASP A 172 -1.59 0.39 -12.29
C ASP A 172 -0.54 1.45 -11.94
N LEU A 173 -0.99 2.53 -11.28
CA LEU A 173 -0.12 3.63 -10.85
C LEU A 173 0.33 3.40 -9.41
N ARG A 174 1.62 3.58 -9.15
CA ARG A 174 2.25 3.44 -7.84
C ARG A 174 2.85 4.75 -7.39
N LEU A 175 3.02 4.90 -6.07
CA LEU A 175 3.67 6.08 -5.48
C LEU A 175 5.15 6.12 -5.89
N GLY A 176 5.61 7.29 -6.31
CA GLY A 176 7.00 7.53 -6.75
C GLY A 176 7.21 7.34 -8.26
N PRO A 177 8.47 7.40 -8.71
CA PRO A 177 8.85 7.06 -10.08
C PRO A 177 8.60 5.57 -10.37
N PRO A 178 8.47 5.16 -11.64
CA PRO A 178 8.16 3.78 -11.96
C PRO A 178 9.35 2.92 -11.54
N SER A 179 9.11 1.90 -10.71
CA SER A 179 10.15 0.91 -10.40
C SER A 179 10.39 0.07 -11.65
N SER A 180 11.53 0.28 -12.30
CA SER A 180 12.11 -0.65 -13.28
C SER A 180 12.63 -1.89 -12.58
#